data_AF-A0A7Y9IDM7-F1
#
_entry.id   AF-A0A7Y9IDM7-F1
#
_cell.length_a   1.000
_cell.length_b   1.000
_cell.length_c   1.000
_cell.angle_alpha   90.00
_cell.angle_beta   90.00
_cell.angle_gamma   90.00
#
_symmetry.space_group_name_H-M   'P 1'
#
loop_
_entity.id
_entity.type
_entity.pdbx_description
1 polymer ?
#
loop_
_entity_poly.entity_id
_entity_poly.type
_entity_poly.pdbx_seq_one_letter_code
_entity_poly.pdbx_strand_id
1 'polypeptide(L)'
;MIDDLAGLLDGGRRPGVYRAGPGEFALSERTAAAGWQVAEVGAFDDLEGFYDQVADALGLPRYFGRNLDALWDCLTDLIEPTALIIADWSRFALPEPRDAARLLSLLTDRTREGTPFAVVLANRGALDLEDQVAGLNPT
;
A
#
# COMPACT_ATOMS: atom_id res chain seq x y z
N MET A 1 -9.09 -13.56 0.60
CA MET A 1 -8.36 -14.23 -0.49
C MET A 1 -7.29 -13.25 -0.91
N ILE A 2 -6.04 -13.69 -1.04
CA ILE A 2 -4.96 -12.84 -1.53
C ILE A 2 -4.72 -13.26 -2.97
N ASP A 3 -4.83 -12.32 -3.89
CA ASP A 3 -4.75 -12.56 -5.32
C ASP A 3 -3.36 -12.22 -5.87
N ASP A 4 -3.09 -12.74 -7.06
CA ASP A 4 -1.86 -12.46 -7.82
C ASP A 4 -1.91 -11.06 -8.44
N LEU A 5 -0.76 -10.37 -8.44
CA LEU A 5 -0.64 -9.00 -8.93
C LEU A 5 -1.11 -8.82 -10.38
N ALA A 6 -1.06 -9.88 -11.22
CA ALA A 6 -1.54 -9.81 -12.60
C ALA A 6 -3.01 -9.37 -12.70
N GLY A 7 -3.85 -9.73 -11.72
CA GLY A 7 -5.26 -9.34 -11.69
C GLY A 7 -5.50 -7.86 -11.37
N LEU A 8 -4.52 -7.18 -10.75
CA LEU A 8 -4.57 -5.73 -10.53
C LEU A 8 -4.20 -4.96 -11.80
N LEU A 9 -3.24 -5.51 -12.56
CA LEU A 9 -2.61 -4.88 -13.72
C LEU A 9 -3.32 -5.18 -15.05
N ASP A 10 -4.36 -6.01 -15.04
CA ASP A 10 -5.14 -6.39 -16.24
C ASP A 10 -6.03 -5.24 -16.79
N GLY A 11 -6.05 -4.08 -16.11
CA GLY A 11 -6.87 -2.92 -16.45
C GLY A 11 -8.34 -3.05 -16.06
N GLY A 12 -8.75 -4.20 -15.51
CA GLY A 12 -10.11 -4.48 -15.05
C GLY A 12 -10.47 -3.83 -13.72
N ARG A 13 -9.52 -3.14 -13.07
CA ARG A 13 -9.69 -2.46 -11.77
C ARG A 13 -10.38 -3.32 -10.72
N ARG A 14 -9.92 -4.57 -10.61
CA ARG A 14 -10.48 -5.52 -9.65
C ARG A 14 -10.11 -5.08 -8.23
N PRO A 15 -11.10 -4.82 -7.35
CA PRO A 15 -10.83 -4.57 -5.95
C PRO A 15 -10.29 -5.85 -5.30
N GLY A 16 -9.35 -5.71 -4.39
CA GLY A 16 -8.80 -6.88 -3.69
C GLY A 16 -7.49 -6.61 -2.98
N VAL A 17 -7.01 -7.63 -2.29
CA VAL A 17 -5.70 -7.63 -1.65
C VAL A 17 -4.77 -8.49 -2.49
N TYR A 18 -3.70 -7.89 -2.97
CA TYR A 18 -2.69 -8.47 -3.83
C TYR A 18 -1.37 -8.59 -3.10
N ARG A 19 -0.58 -9.60 -3.44
CA ARG A 19 0.82 -9.68 -3.01
C ARG A 19 1.74 -9.46 -4.20
N ALA A 20 2.69 -8.54 -4.02
CA ALA A 20 3.80 -8.43 -4.94
C ALA A 20 4.81 -9.54 -4.64
N GLY A 21 5.23 -10.25 -5.69
CA GLY A 21 6.30 -11.24 -5.60
C GLY A 21 7.68 -10.58 -5.45
N PRO A 22 8.71 -11.37 -5.10
CA PRO A 22 10.08 -10.88 -5.15
C PRO A 22 10.44 -10.48 -6.59
N GLY A 23 11.01 -9.27 -6.76
CA GLY A 23 11.40 -8.75 -8.08
C GLY A 23 10.28 -8.07 -8.86
N GLU A 24 9.13 -7.79 -8.25
CA GLU A 24 8.15 -6.87 -8.80
C GLU A 24 8.63 -5.43 -8.59
N PHE A 25 9.01 -4.77 -9.69
CA PHE A 25 9.47 -3.39 -9.70
C PHE A 25 8.47 -2.44 -10.36
N ALA A 26 8.67 -1.14 -10.13
CA ALA A 26 7.83 -0.07 -10.69
C ALA A 26 6.33 -0.30 -10.45
N LEU A 27 5.98 -0.84 -9.27
CA LEU A 27 4.59 -1.15 -8.91
C LEU A 27 3.70 0.08 -9.03
N SER A 28 4.18 1.24 -8.60
CA SER A 28 3.42 2.49 -8.63
C SER A 28 3.14 2.95 -10.07
N GLU A 29 4.14 2.93 -10.94
CA GLU A 29 3.97 3.28 -12.36
C GLU A 29 3.04 2.30 -13.08
N ARG A 30 3.22 0.99 -12.88
CA ARG A 30 2.42 -0.05 -13.54
C ARG A 30 0.97 -0.04 -13.07
N THR A 31 0.76 0.15 -11.76
CA THR A 31 -0.59 0.27 -11.17
C THR A 31 -1.28 1.54 -11.67
N ALA A 32 -0.56 2.66 -11.77
CA ALA A 32 -1.09 3.90 -12.35
C ALA A 32 -1.43 3.73 -13.85
N ALA A 33 -0.57 3.05 -14.62
CA ALA A 33 -0.82 2.74 -16.03
C ALA A 33 -2.02 1.81 -16.24
N ALA A 34 -2.33 0.95 -15.26
CA ALA A 34 -3.57 0.16 -15.22
C ALA A 34 -4.81 0.98 -14.83
N GLY A 35 -4.65 2.29 -14.62
CA GLY A 35 -5.72 3.26 -14.43
C GLY A 35 -6.15 3.46 -12.98
N TRP A 36 -5.30 3.11 -12.01
CA TRP A 36 -5.55 3.38 -10.58
C TRP A 36 -4.96 4.73 -10.16
N GLN A 37 -5.61 5.41 -9.22
CA GLN A 37 -4.93 6.40 -8.38
C GLN A 37 -4.05 5.65 -7.39
N VAL A 38 -2.75 5.96 -7.37
CA VAL A 38 -1.79 5.23 -6.55
C VAL A 38 -1.44 6.04 -5.32
N ALA A 39 -1.58 5.40 -4.16
CA ALA A 39 -1.03 5.87 -2.89
C ALA A 39 0.02 4.87 -2.44
N GLU A 40 1.24 5.33 -2.20
CA GLU A 40 2.35 4.47 -1.78
C GLU A 40 2.79 4.82 -0.36
N VAL A 41 2.86 3.79 0.47
CA VAL A 41 3.39 3.85 1.83
C VAL A 41 4.66 3.02 1.87
N GLY A 42 5.73 3.62 2.39
CA GLY A 42 7.02 2.99 2.54
C GLY A 42 7.05 2.00 3.71
N ALA A 43 8.25 1.79 4.24
CA ALA A 43 8.47 0.99 5.44
C ALA A 43 7.98 1.75 6.69
N PHE A 44 7.34 1.04 7.62
CA PHE A 44 6.93 1.56 8.93
C PHE A 44 7.04 0.46 9.99
N ASP A 45 7.18 0.89 11.25
CA ASP A 45 7.41 -0.02 12.39
C ASP A 45 6.15 -0.21 13.25
N ASP A 46 5.20 0.73 13.20
CA ASP A 46 3.97 0.72 13.98
C ASP A 46 2.80 1.40 13.24
N LEU A 47 1.60 1.36 13.86
CA LEU A 47 0.42 2.02 13.31
C LEU A 47 0.57 3.54 13.21
N GLU A 48 1.32 4.17 14.11
CA GLU A 48 1.49 5.62 14.11
C GLU A 48 2.26 6.08 12.87
N GLY A 49 3.35 5.38 12.53
CA GLY A 49 4.13 5.61 11.32
C GLY A 49 3.37 5.23 10.04
N PHE A 50 2.49 4.23 10.10
CA PHE A 50 1.55 3.96 9.00
C PHE A 50 0.59 5.13 8.79
N TYR A 51 0.00 5.66 9.87
CA TYR A 51 -0.97 6.75 9.80
C TYR A 51 -0.36 8.04 9.22
N ASP A 52 0.88 8.37 9.53
CA ASP A 52 1.56 9.52 8.91
C ASP A 52 1.70 9.34 7.40
N GLN A 53 2.26 8.21 6.99
CA GLN A 53 2.54 7.97 5.58
C GLN A 53 1.28 7.83 4.74
N VAL A 54 0.25 7.13 5.25
CA VAL A 54 -1.00 6.95 4.51
C VAL A 54 -1.80 8.25 4.41
N ALA A 55 -1.72 9.12 5.42
CA ALA A 55 -2.34 10.44 5.37
C ALA A 55 -1.71 11.30 4.29
N ASP A 56 -0.38 11.33 4.21
CA ASP A 56 0.33 12.07 3.17
C ASP A 56 0.06 11.48 1.78
N ALA A 57 0.12 10.15 1.63
CA ALA A 57 -0.04 9.46 0.35
C ALA A 57 -1.45 9.60 -0.24
N LEU A 58 -2.49 9.62 0.61
CA LEU A 58 -3.88 9.82 0.17
C LEU A 58 -4.34 11.29 0.23
N GLY A 59 -3.49 12.21 0.68
CA GLY A 59 -3.86 13.61 0.87
C GLY A 59 -4.98 13.82 1.89
N LEU A 60 -4.98 13.03 2.98
CA LEU A 60 -5.99 13.10 4.03
C LEU A 60 -5.94 14.43 4.80
N PRO A 61 -7.05 14.87 5.42
CA PRO A 61 -7.08 16.13 6.15
C PRO A 61 -6.13 16.13 7.36
N ARG A 62 -5.59 17.31 7.70
CA ARG A 62 -4.73 17.52 8.89
C ARG A 62 -5.32 17.09 10.24
N TYR A 63 -6.63 16.91 10.31
CA TYR A 63 -7.37 16.48 11.51
C TYR A 63 -7.68 14.98 11.50
N PHE A 64 -7.03 14.21 10.62
CA PHE A 64 -7.10 12.76 10.59
C PHE A 64 -6.86 12.18 11.99
N GLY A 65 -7.81 11.39 12.48
CA GLY A 65 -7.85 10.93 13.88
C GLY A 65 -6.83 9.86 14.27
N ARG A 66 -5.97 9.43 13.32
CA ARG A 66 -4.88 8.46 13.52
C ARG A 66 -5.32 7.20 14.27
N ASN A 67 -6.46 6.65 13.85
CA ASN A 67 -7.01 5.40 14.36
C ASN A 67 -7.73 4.67 13.22
N LEU A 68 -8.04 3.38 13.43
CA LEU A 68 -8.64 2.53 12.39
C LEU A 68 -10.03 3.01 11.96
N ASP A 69 -10.87 3.49 12.88
CA ASP A 69 -12.20 3.98 12.53
C ASP A 69 -12.11 5.25 11.66
N ALA A 70 -11.23 6.19 12.01
CA ALA A 70 -10.98 7.37 11.20
C ALA A 70 -10.37 7.04 9.83
N LEU A 71 -9.54 5.99 9.76
CA LEU A 71 -9.00 5.49 8.50
C LEU A 71 -10.11 4.91 7.63
N TRP A 72 -10.99 4.11 8.22
CA TRP A 72 -12.15 3.55 7.52
C TRP A 72 -12.98 4.67 6.87
N ASP A 73 -13.37 5.68 7.64
CA ASP A 73 -14.16 6.81 7.16
C ASP A 73 -13.48 7.50 5.97
N CYS A 74 -12.18 7.81 6.10
CA CYS A 74 -11.41 8.44 5.04
C CYS A 74 -11.32 7.58 3.78
N LEU A 75 -11.13 6.26 3.93
CA LEU A 75 -11.05 5.36 2.79
C LEU A 75 -12.41 5.21 2.10
N THR A 76 -13.51 5.15 2.85
CA THR A 76 -14.86 5.04 2.27
C THR A 76 -15.30 6.30 1.53
N ASP A 77 -14.75 7.45 1.89
CA ASP A 77 -14.99 8.73 1.21
C ASP A 77 -14.20 8.89 -0.11
N LEU A 78 -13.30 7.96 -0.45
CA LEU A 78 -12.57 8.00 -1.72
C LEU A 78 -13.51 7.80 -2.91
N ILE A 79 -13.49 8.78 -3.84
CA ILE A 79 -14.33 8.78 -5.04
C ILE A 79 -13.62 8.22 -6.29
N GLU A 80 -12.29 8.12 -6.26
CA GLU A 80 -11.49 7.59 -7.37
C GLU A 80 -11.06 6.14 -7.10
N PRO A 81 -10.99 5.28 -8.14
CA PRO A 81 -10.41 3.95 -8.03
C PRO A 81 -8.97 4.02 -7.51
N THR A 82 -8.74 3.56 -6.29
CA THR A 82 -7.47 3.80 -5.57
C THR A 82 -6.76 2.48 -5.24
N ALA A 83 -5.46 2.43 -5.49
CA ALA A 83 -4.60 1.34 -5.09
C ALA A 83 -3.60 1.82 -4.03
N LEU A 84 -3.67 1.23 -2.83
CA LEU A 84 -2.73 1.45 -1.75
C LEU A 84 -1.60 0.42 -1.82
N ILE A 85 -0.38 0.87 -2.08
CA ILE A 85 0.82 0.03 -2.11
C ILE A 85 1.55 0.18 -0.78
N ILE A 86 1.82 -0.94 -0.11
CA ILE A 86 2.63 -1.00 1.11
C ILE A 86 3.94 -1.71 0.77
N ALA A 87 5.04 -0.97 0.73
CA ALA A 87 6.33 -1.42 0.21
C ALA A 87 6.99 -2.54 1.05
N ASP A 88 6.83 -2.49 2.38
CA ASP A 88 7.43 -3.46 3.30
C ASP A 88 6.47 -3.89 4.41
N TRP A 89 5.45 -4.67 4.04
CA TRP A 89 4.44 -5.13 4.99
C TRP A 89 5.03 -6.02 6.10
N SER A 90 6.06 -6.81 5.78
CA SER A 90 6.67 -7.74 6.74
C SER A 90 7.37 -7.02 7.89
N ARG A 91 7.94 -5.83 7.66
CA ARG A 91 8.58 -5.02 8.70
C ARG A 91 7.64 -4.68 9.85
N PHE A 92 6.39 -4.38 9.54
CA PHE A 92 5.34 -4.13 10.54
C PHE A 92 4.65 -5.41 11.01
N ALA A 93 4.34 -6.32 10.09
CA ALA A 93 3.49 -7.48 10.40
C ALA A 93 4.18 -8.57 11.23
N LEU A 94 5.50 -8.68 11.17
CA LEU A 94 6.24 -9.66 11.97
C LEU A 94 6.35 -9.25 13.45
N PRO A 95 6.73 -8.00 13.79
CA PRO A 95 6.80 -7.58 15.19
C PRO A 95 5.41 -7.36 15.82
N GLU A 96 4.44 -6.85 15.05
CA GLU A 96 3.10 -6.45 15.55
C GLU A 96 1.96 -7.24 14.88
N PRO A 97 1.89 -8.57 15.03
CA PRO A 97 0.94 -9.42 14.29
C PRO A 97 -0.53 -9.12 14.60
N ARG A 98 -0.82 -8.62 15.82
CA ARG A 98 -2.19 -8.26 16.22
C ARG A 98 -2.68 -7.01 15.51
N ASP A 99 -1.85 -5.98 15.44
CA ASP A 99 -2.20 -4.72 14.77
C ASP A 99 -2.18 -4.89 13.26
N ALA A 100 -1.24 -5.67 12.73
CA ALA A 100 -1.22 -6.06 11.33
C ALA A 100 -2.49 -6.82 10.92
N ALA A 101 -2.98 -7.75 11.74
CA ALA A 101 -4.24 -8.44 11.46
C ALA A 101 -5.44 -7.48 11.47
N ARG A 102 -5.48 -6.52 12.39
CA ARG A 102 -6.55 -5.51 12.46
C ARG A 102 -6.54 -4.59 11.25
N LEU A 103 -5.39 -4.03 10.91
CA LEU A 103 -5.23 -3.16 9.75
C LEU A 103 -5.54 -3.90 8.45
N LEU A 104 -5.02 -5.12 8.28
CA LEU A 104 -5.30 -5.92 7.08
C LEU A 104 -6.78 -6.30 6.97
N SER A 105 -7.45 -6.60 8.08
CA SER A 105 -8.89 -6.86 8.08
C SER A 105 -9.65 -5.64 7.57
N LEU A 106 -9.37 -4.45 8.13
CA LEU A 106 -9.99 -3.20 7.71
C LEU A 106 -9.77 -2.93 6.22
N LEU A 107 -8.52 -3.03 5.76
CA LEU A 107 -8.17 -2.81 4.36
C LEU A 107 -8.87 -3.82 3.43
N THR A 108 -8.98 -5.08 3.86
CA THR A 108 -9.71 -6.13 3.13
C THR A 108 -11.21 -5.86 3.06
N ASP A 109 -11.81 -5.38 4.14
CA ASP A 109 -13.23 -5.05 4.16
C ASP A 109 -13.50 -3.84 3.25
N ARG A 110 -12.59 -2.85 3.23
CA ARG A 110 -12.68 -1.69 2.33
C ARG A 110 -12.66 -2.09 0.86
N THR A 111 -11.96 -3.15 0.46
CA THR A 111 -11.98 -3.59 -0.95
C THR A 111 -13.36 -4.06 -1.42
N ARG A 112 -14.31 -4.29 -0.51
CA ARG A 112 -15.66 -4.77 -0.82
C ARG A 112 -16.71 -3.67 -0.83
N GLU A 113 -16.34 -2.45 -0.45
CA GLU A 113 -17.26 -1.34 -0.25
C GLU A 113 -16.94 -0.16 -1.15
N GLY A 114 -17.97 0.57 -1.58
CA GLY A 114 -17.82 1.84 -2.30
C GLY A 114 -17.04 1.74 -3.63
N THR A 115 -16.24 2.76 -3.90
CA THR A 115 -15.40 2.86 -5.10
C THR A 115 -14.33 1.77 -5.08
N PRO A 116 -13.93 1.20 -6.26
CA PRO A 116 -12.89 0.18 -6.34
C PRO A 116 -11.64 0.56 -5.55
N PHE A 117 -11.23 -0.34 -4.67
CA PHE A 117 -10.05 -0.17 -3.83
C PHE A 117 -9.21 -1.43 -3.84
N ALA A 118 -7.92 -1.28 -4.09
CA ALA A 118 -6.96 -2.35 -4.09
C ALA A 118 -5.85 -2.10 -3.08
N VAL A 119 -5.31 -3.18 -2.52
CA VAL A 119 -4.20 -3.15 -1.57
C VAL A 119 -3.11 -4.03 -2.12
N VAL A 120 -1.90 -3.51 -2.27
CA VAL A 120 -0.73 -4.28 -2.69
C VAL A 120 0.22 -4.41 -1.51
N LEU A 121 0.34 -5.62 -0.98
CA LEU A 121 1.33 -5.94 0.04
C LEU A 121 2.61 -6.38 -0.65
N ALA A 122 3.57 -5.48 -0.74
CA ALA A 122 4.93 -5.83 -1.08
C ALA A 122 5.69 -6.20 0.19
N ASN A 123 6.67 -7.05 -0.01
CA ASN A 123 7.74 -7.25 0.94
C ASN A 123 8.97 -6.78 0.21
N ARG A 124 9.72 -5.86 0.80
CA ARG A 124 11.05 -5.57 0.30
C ARG A 124 11.80 -6.89 0.40
N GLY A 125 12.02 -7.56 -0.74
CA GLY A 125 13.06 -8.57 -0.82
C GLY A 125 14.34 -7.88 -0.33
N ALA A 126 15.21 -8.59 0.39
CA ALA A 126 16.37 -8.06 1.10
C ALA A 126 17.43 -7.34 0.22
N LEU A 127 17.10 -6.87 -0.97
CA LEU A 127 17.96 -6.29 -1.99
C LEU A 127 17.37 -4.97 -2.47
N ASP A 128 17.49 -3.95 -1.64
CA ASP A 128 17.19 -2.57 -2.02
C ASP A 128 18.17 -1.61 -1.31
N LEU A 129 19.38 -2.14 -1.03
CA LEU A 129 20.51 -1.41 -0.46
C LEU A 129 21.61 -1.11 -1.48
N GLU A 130 21.49 -1.51 -2.75
CA GLU A 130 22.60 -1.34 -3.70
C GLU A 130 22.44 -0.21 -4.72
N ASP A 131 21.27 0.43 -4.84
CA ASP A 131 21.04 1.45 -5.89
C ASP A 131 21.28 2.92 -5.48
N GLN A 132 22.13 3.21 -4.48
CA GLN A 132 22.46 4.61 -4.14
C GLN A 132 23.94 4.94 -3.89
N VAL A 133 24.89 4.03 -4.15
CA VAL A 133 26.34 4.32 -4.00
C VAL A 133 27.20 4.17 -5.27
N ALA A 134 26.66 3.75 -6.42
CA ALA A 134 27.47 3.57 -7.63
C ALA A 134 27.41 4.74 -8.65
N GLY A 135 26.85 5.89 -8.26
CA GLY A 135 26.65 7.04 -9.15
C GLY A 135 27.71 8.15 -9.13
N LEU A 136 28.75 8.11 -8.28
CA LEU A 136 29.72 9.22 -8.17
C LEU A 136 31.16 8.75 -7.90
N ASN A 137 31.85 8.28 -8.95
CA ASN A 137 33.24 8.69 -9.24
C ASN A 137 33.78 8.01 -10.53
N PRO A 138 33.78 8.69 -11.68
CA PRO A 138 34.79 8.44 -12.69
C PRO A 138 36.08 9.15 -12.27
N THR A 139 37.17 8.38 -12.12
CA THR A 139 38.55 8.89 -11.99
C THR A 139 38.99 9.54 -13.30
#